data_AF-A0A7C4GQ03-F1
#
_entry.id   AF-A0A7C4GQ03-F1
#
_cell.length_a   1.000
_cell.length_b   1.000
_cell.length_c   1.000
_cell.angle_alpha   90.00
_cell.angle_beta   90.00
_cell.angle_gamma   90.00
#
_symmetry.space_group_name_H-M   'P 1'
#
loop_
_entity.id
_entity.type
_entity.pdbx_description
1 polymer ?
#
loop_
_entity_poly.entity_id
_entity_poly.type
_entity_poly.pdbx_seq_one_letter_code
_entity_poly.pdbx_strand_id
1 'polypeptide(L)'
;MPTIAEQINLTLKTVTDWTDQYTATYGIVFNKVDKANLDNAITRYANEGDWQKVLTMKRKAEIVGYSSPTIDEKVKQALTNIGQFTCKLPKMADGWWYNWYYHLLDCFRYAKELNHETDKWDDPAKAFRGLWDLRTTQTKYFYRCNPDTGTVERIGEGRWHQASALAGTWMKFYELGVRDAVYSILHEWEEFNRIYWSINHYIYRTDYPDYEVRFGSVFQTWVKAYRLHPFAIPENFPRITGDLTVRCLLNLWLSPQWGGKNVVVHHYPKNLEQRLDGTLEGWAVLHMFYPLFSEGIKSNMRDMLLGKGVVKASDALLASDLFNPATNRFRMTDTWSYSDRASCFGAAALFLMAITPDTASLAIPVRAEGIEMYEADFFDPHHFEFNYEAKKIKIPVYAGKLTLTFGEKPVEAKFPADGIYAITFTDDWGGITSITRVGDLDQTYLKLPHVPTPTEAAVALLVTTLGSIPLYHLGKTLIRKVKEAG
;
A
#
# COMPACT_ATOMS: atom_id res chain seq x y z
N MET A 1 28.74 4.32 17.12
CA MET A 1 27.30 4.53 16.84
C MET A 1 26.60 3.19 16.98
N PRO A 2 25.35 3.14 17.44
CA PRO A 2 24.59 1.89 17.45
C PRO A 2 24.56 1.26 16.05
N THR A 3 24.61 -0.07 16.00
CA THR A 3 24.27 -0.85 14.79
C THR A 3 22.81 -0.63 14.40
N ILE A 4 22.41 -1.01 13.17
CA ILE A 4 21.01 -0.82 12.75
C ILE A 4 20.05 -1.62 13.64
N ALA A 5 20.40 -2.86 13.99
CA ALA A 5 19.56 -3.67 14.89
C ALA A 5 19.40 -3.04 16.28
N GLU A 6 20.49 -2.50 16.84
CA GLU A 6 20.44 -1.76 18.11
C GLU A 6 19.59 -0.51 18.00
N GLN A 7 19.72 0.26 16.91
CA GLN A 7 18.95 1.48 16.71
C GLN A 7 17.45 1.20 16.54
N ILE A 8 17.08 0.13 15.83
CA ILE A 8 15.68 -0.33 15.74
C ILE A 8 15.16 -0.64 17.16
N ASN A 9 15.91 -1.41 17.96
CA ASN A 9 15.48 -1.77 19.32
C ASN A 9 15.39 -0.55 20.25
N LEU A 10 16.36 0.35 20.22
CA LEU A 10 16.35 1.60 20.98
C LEU A 10 15.13 2.45 20.63
N THR A 11 14.82 2.57 19.34
CA THR A 11 13.65 3.31 18.86
C THR A 11 12.36 2.69 19.38
N LEU A 12 12.20 1.38 19.28
CA LEU A 12 10.98 0.69 19.70
C LEU A 12 10.78 0.67 21.23
N LYS A 13 11.85 0.78 22.02
CA LYS A 13 11.75 0.95 23.49
C LYS A 13 11.11 2.28 23.89
N THR A 14 11.04 3.26 22.97
CA THR A 14 10.40 4.56 23.23
C THR A 14 8.89 4.56 23.00
N VAL A 15 8.35 3.50 22.39
CA VAL A 15 6.91 3.37 22.12
C VAL A 15 6.20 2.97 23.41
N THR A 16 5.24 3.78 23.80
CA THR A 16 4.51 3.67 25.07
C THR A 16 3.08 3.15 24.90
N ASP A 17 2.45 3.40 23.75
CA ASP A 17 1.11 2.91 23.42
C ASP A 17 1.15 1.93 22.25
N TRP A 18 0.85 0.67 22.54
CA TRP A 18 0.71 -0.40 21.54
C TRP A 18 -0.75 -0.70 21.17
N THR A 19 -1.72 0.08 21.66
CA THR A 19 -3.16 -0.19 21.48
C THR A 19 -3.81 0.57 20.33
N ASP A 20 -3.02 1.29 19.53
CA ASP A 20 -3.49 1.96 18.33
C ASP A 20 -3.31 1.07 17.09
N GLN A 21 -4.11 1.28 16.04
CA GLN A 21 -4.10 0.47 14.81
C GLN A 21 -2.72 0.34 14.17
N TYR A 22 -1.89 1.37 14.29
CA TYR A 22 -0.52 1.36 13.77
C TYR A 22 0.41 0.60 14.68
N THR A 23 0.47 1.02 15.94
CA THR A 23 1.45 0.51 16.88
C THR A 23 1.18 -0.96 17.17
N ALA A 24 -0.08 -1.39 17.30
CA ALA A 24 -0.43 -2.79 17.49
C ALA A 24 0.14 -3.68 16.36
N THR A 25 -0.08 -3.30 15.09
CA THR A 25 0.36 -4.10 13.94
C THR A 25 1.89 -4.17 13.84
N TYR A 26 2.57 -3.01 13.93
CA TYR A 26 4.03 -2.98 13.92
C TYR A 26 4.63 -3.63 15.16
N GLY A 27 3.97 -3.54 16.30
CA GLY A 27 4.38 -4.20 17.53
C GLY A 27 4.44 -5.72 17.38
N ILE A 28 3.53 -6.32 16.60
CA ILE A 28 3.61 -7.74 16.25
C ILE A 28 4.79 -8.00 15.31
N VAL A 29 4.99 -7.17 14.27
CA VAL A 29 6.15 -7.29 13.34
C VAL A 29 7.47 -7.24 14.11
N PHE A 30 7.60 -6.34 15.09
CA PHE A 30 8.82 -6.15 15.88
C PHE A 30 8.87 -6.98 17.18
N ASN A 31 7.96 -7.95 17.33
CA ASN A 31 7.88 -8.83 18.51
C ASN A 31 7.87 -8.06 19.85
N LYS A 32 7.14 -6.94 19.90
CA LYS A 32 6.91 -6.12 21.10
C LYS A 32 5.57 -6.40 21.76
N VAL A 33 4.59 -6.85 20.99
CA VAL A 33 3.29 -7.34 21.47
C VAL A 33 2.89 -8.59 20.70
N ASP A 34 1.95 -9.34 21.26
CA ASP A 34 1.36 -10.50 20.58
C ASP A 34 0.17 -10.08 19.69
N LYS A 35 -0.37 -11.06 18.95
CA LYS A 35 -1.55 -10.83 18.10
C LYS A 35 -2.82 -10.51 18.92
N ALA A 36 -2.90 -10.98 20.17
CA ALA A 36 -4.06 -10.74 21.02
C ALA A 36 -4.21 -9.26 21.38
N ASN A 37 -3.14 -8.48 21.30
CA ASN A 37 -3.19 -7.03 21.47
C ASN A 37 -4.08 -6.30 20.43
N LEU A 38 -4.42 -6.95 19.30
CA LEU A 38 -5.43 -6.43 18.35
C LEU A 38 -6.84 -6.36 18.97
N ASP A 39 -7.14 -7.21 19.97
CA ASP A 39 -8.41 -7.17 20.72
C ASP A 39 -8.52 -5.89 21.57
N ASN A 40 -7.39 -5.42 22.11
CA ASN A 40 -7.34 -4.16 22.86
C ASN A 40 -7.61 -2.97 21.93
N ALA A 41 -6.95 -2.94 20.78
CA ALA A 41 -7.11 -1.87 19.80
C ALA A 41 -8.54 -1.78 19.26
N ILE A 42 -9.13 -2.89 18.84
CA ILE A 42 -10.51 -2.90 18.33
C ILE A 42 -11.53 -2.54 19.43
N THR A 43 -11.28 -2.97 20.67
CA THR A 43 -12.16 -2.65 21.82
C THR A 43 -12.12 -1.16 22.14
N ARG A 44 -10.93 -0.55 22.11
CA ARG A 44 -10.77 0.90 22.27
C ARG A 44 -11.60 1.67 21.25
N TYR A 45 -11.45 1.39 19.96
CA TYR A 45 -12.21 2.10 18.92
C TYR A 45 -13.72 1.88 19.01
N ALA A 46 -14.17 0.67 19.39
CA ALA A 46 -15.58 0.42 19.63
C ALA A 46 -16.12 1.25 20.80
N ASN A 47 -15.36 1.40 21.88
CA ASN A 47 -15.76 2.23 23.03
C ASN A 47 -15.76 3.73 22.70
N GLU A 48 -14.89 4.16 21.78
CA GLU A 48 -14.86 5.54 21.24
C GLU A 48 -15.99 5.80 20.22
N GLY A 49 -16.71 4.76 19.78
CA GLY A 49 -17.72 4.85 18.71
C GLY A 49 -17.13 5.04 17.32
N ASP A 50 -15.83 4.78 17.15
CA ASP A 50 -15.12 4.90 15.86
C ASP A 50 -15.29 3.59 15.06
N TRP A 51 -16.49 3.40 14.52
CA TRP A 51 -16.85 2.17 13.81
C TRP A 51 -16.06 1.94 12.53
N GLN A 52 -15.54 3.01 11.91
CA GLN A 52 -14.61 2.88 10.79
C GLN A 52 -13.34 2.15 11.25
N LYS A 53 -12.71 2.63 12.31
CA LYS A 53 -11.49 2.01 12.82
C LYS A 53 -11.73 0.60 13.38
N VAL A 54 -12.94 0.29 13.85
CA VAL A 54 -13.31 -1.10 14.18
C VAL A 54 -13.18 -2.02 12.96
N LEU A 55 -13.70 -1.60 11.79
CA LEU A 55 -13.57 -2.38 10.56
C LEU A 55 -12.14 -2.38 9.99
N THR A 56 -11.41 -1.27 10.13
CA THR A 56 -9.96 -1.24 9.88
C THR A 56 -9.24 -2.32 10.69
N MET A 57 -9.50 -2.39 11.99
CA MET A 57 -8.84 -3.35 12.88
C MET A 57 -9.23 -4.79 12.55
N LYS A 58 -10.48 -5.07 12.15
CA LYS A 58 -10.86 -6.38 11.61
C LYS A 58 -10.02 -6.72 10.39
N ARG A 59 -9.88 -5.80 9.44
CA ARG A 59 -9.09 -6.06 8.22
C ARG A 59 -7.62 -6.29 8.53
N LYS A 60 -7.04 -5.49 9.45
CA LYS A 60 -5.66 -5.71 9.93
C LYS A 60 -5.52 -7.05 10.65
N ALA A 61 -6.50 -7.47 11.45
CA ALA A 61 -6.49 -8.77 12.12
C ALA A 61 -6.49 -9.94 11.12
N GLU A 62 -7.32 -9.90 10.09
CA GLU A 62 -7.29 -10.91 9.01
C GLU A 62 -5.93 -10.96 8.31
N ILE A 63 -5.36 -9.80 8.03
CA ILE A 63 -4.04 -9.63 7.42
C ILE A 63 -2.97 -10.35 8.24
N VAL A 64 -2.97 -10.20 9.56
CA VAL A 64 -1.97 -10.88 10.42
C VAL A 64 -2.31 -12.36 10.67
N GLY A 65 -3.41 -12.86 10.12
CA GLY A 65 -3.95 -14.19 10.41
C GLY A 65 -4.38 -14.35 11.86
N TYR A 66 -5.11 -13.37 12.40
CA TYR A 66 -5.70 -13.39 13.74
C TYR A 66 -7.22 -13.25 13.68
N SER A 67 -7.90 -14.00 14.55
CA SER A 67 -9.35 -13.90 14.75
C SER A 67 -9.63 -14.17 16.22
N SER A 68 -10.67 -13.54 16.75
CA SER A 68 -11.11 -13.72 18.13
C SER A 68 -12.61 -13.45 18.25
N PRO A 69 -13.28 -14.01 19.26
CA PRO A 69 -14.68 -13.65 19.56
C PRO A 69 -14.86 -12.15 19.85
N THR A 70 -13.84 -11.51 20.46
CA THR A 70 -13.84 -10.07 20.73
C THR A 70 -13.94 -9.27 19.43
N ILE A 71 -13.11 -9.61 18.45
CA ILE A 71 -13.12 -8.95 17.14
C ILE A 71 -14.48 -9.12 16.46
N ASP A 72 -15.00 -10.34 16.41
CA ASP A 72 -16.27 -10.61 15.73
C ASP A 72 -17.45 -9.88 16.40
N GLU A 73 -17.48 -9.81 17.73
CA GLU A 73 -18.50 -9.04 18.46
C GLU A 73 -18.39 -7.54 18.16
N LYS A 74 -17.18 -6.96 18.15
CA LYS A 74 -17.01 -5.54 17.80
C LYS A 74 -17.37 -5.25 16.35
N VAL A 75 -17.11 -6.16 15.43
CA VAL A 75 -17.53 -6.02 14.03
C VAL A 75 -19.04 -6.05 13.89
N LYS A 76 -19.76 -6.92 14.62
CA LYS A 76 -21.24 -6.90 14.63
C LYS A 76 -21.77 -5.54 15.10
N GLN A 77 -21.17 -4.96 16.14
CA GLN A 77 -21.50 -3.61 16.60
C GLN A 77 -21.25 -2.56 15.51
N ALA A 78 -20.12 -2.63 14.80
CA ALA A 78 -19.82 -1.73 13.70
C ALA A 78 -20.81 -1.88 12.53
N LEU A 79 -21.19 -3.10 12.14
CA LEU A 79 -22.15 -3.36 11.07
C LEU A 79 -23.53 -2.75 11.35
N THR A 80 -23.97 -2.78 12.61
CA THR A 80 -25.22 -2.13 13.04
C THR A 80 -25.09 -0.61 13.01
N ASN A 81 -23.98 -0.05 13.50
CA ASN A 81 -23.85 1.40 13.72
C ASN A 81 -23.33 2.21 12.52
N ILE A 82 -22.61 1.60 11.57
CA ILE A 82 -22.19 2.29 10.34
C ILE A 82 -23.42 2.60 9.50
N GLY A 83 -23.59 3.87 9.11
CA GLY A 83 -24.68 4.29 8.25
C GLY A 83 -24.58 3.70 6.85
N GLN A 84 -25.68 3.76 6.10
CA GLN A 84 -25.73 3.34 4.71
C GLN A 84 -26.49 4.37 3.88
N PHE A 85 -26.04 4.62 2.65
CA PHE A 85 -26.78 5.40 1.65
C PHE A 85 -27.91 4.58 1.03
N THR A 86 -28.86 5.21 0.32
CA THR A 86 -29.94 4.49 -0.37
C THR A 86 -29.42 3.50 -1.41
N CYS A 87 -28.26 3.79 -2.01
CA CYS A 87 -27.56 2.92 -2.94
C CYS A 87 -26.79 1.78 -2.26
N LYS A 88 -26.83 1.64 -0.93
CA LYS A 88 -26.14 0.61 -0.14
C LYS A 88 -24.64 0.86 0.16
N LEU A 89 -24.05 1.95 -0.32
CA LEU A 89 -22.69 2.35 0.08
C LEU A 89 -22.61 2.64 1.60
N PRO A 90 -21.50 2.30 2.28
CA PRO A 90 -21.26 2.75 3.64
C PRO A 90 -21.27 4.28 3.74
N LYS A 91 -21.88 4.81 4.81
CA LYS A 91 -21.99 6.24 5.09
C LYS A 91 -21.29 6.58 6.40
N MET A 92 -20.31 7.47 6.31
CA MET A 92 -19.59 7.99 7.46
C MET A 92 -20.49 8.90 8.31
N ALA A 93 -20.07 9.18 9.55
CA ALA A 93 -20.83 10.01 10.48
C ALA A 93 -21.08 11.44 9.96
N ASP A 94 -20.20 11.97 9.11
CA ASP A 94 -20.33 13.27 8.46
C ASP A 94 -21.25 13.25 7.22
N GLY A 95 -21.83 12.10 6.87
CA GLY A 95 -22.75 11.95 5.75
C GLY A 95 -22.07 11.71 4.39
N TRP A 96 -20.78 11.36 4.36
CA TRP A 96 -20.04 11.13 3.12
C TRP A 96 -19.54 9.68 2.97
N TRP A 97 -19.33 9.25 1.73
CA TRP A 97 -18.47 8.12 1.38
C TRP A 97 -17.09 8.65 1.00
N TYR A 98 -16.01 8.02 1.47
CA TYR A 98 -14.64 8.37 1.10
C TYR A 98 -14.02 7.23 0.30
N ASN A 99 -13.55 7.53 -0.91
CA ASN A 99 -12.88 6.53 -1.77
C ASN A 99 -11.60 5.98 -1.12
N TRP A 100 -11.08 6.62 -0.08
CA TRP A 100 -9.87 6.23 0.62
C TRP A 100 -10.14 5.18 1.69
N TYR A 101 -11.40 4.91 2.01
CA TYR A 101 -11.84 3.93 2.99
C TYR A 101 -12.54 2.75 2.30
N TYR A 102 -12.04 2.32 1.14
CA TYR A 102 -12.68 1.24 0.38
C TYR A 102 -12.70 -0.09 1.14
N HIS A 103 -11.83 -0.32 2.14
CA HIS A 103 -11.95 -1.47 3.06
C HIS A 103 -13.32 -1.53 3.76
N LEU A 104 -14.02 -0.41 3.97
CA LEU A 104 -15.35 -0.41 4.58
C LEU A 104 -16.39 -1.16 3.73
N LEU A 105 -16.14 -1.38 2.45
CA LEU A 105 -16.99 -2.26 1.63
C LEU A 105 -16.93 -3.72 2.12
N ASP A 106 -15.97 -4.12 2.94
CA ASP A 106 -16.01 -5.41 3.62
C ASP A 106 -17.23 -5.58 4.54
N CYS A 107 -18.01 -4.53 4.84
CA CYS A 107 -19.32 -4.67 5.49
C CYS A 107 -20.19 -5.75 4.82
N PHE A 108 -20.22 -5.79 3.48
CA PHE A 108 -20.98 -6.80 2.71
C PHE A 108 -20.50 -8.23 2.99
N ARG A 109 -19.17 -8.41 3.10
CA ARG A 109 -18.56 -9.71 3.38
C ARG A 109 -18.77 -10.11 4.84
N TYR A 110 -18.45 -9.21 5.77
CA TYR A 110 -18.54 -9.47 7.22
C TYR A 110 -19.97 -9.73 7.68
N ALA A 111 -20.97 -9.03 7.13
CA ALA A 111 -22.37 -9.30 7.44
C ALA A 111 -22.77 -10.74 7.11
N LYS A 112 -22.31 -11.26 5.97
CA LYS A 112 -22.55 -12.64 5.55
C LYS A 112 -21.76 -13.64 6.40
N GLU A 113 -20.47 -13.41 6.61
CA GLU A 113 -19.60 -14.30 7.40
C GLU A 113 -20.08 -14.43 8.86
N LEU A 114 -20.54 -13.34 9.46
CA LEU A 114 -21.00 -13.27 10.86
C LEU A 114 -22.51 -13.50 11.03
N ASN A 115 -23.24 -13.67 9.92
CA ASN A 115 -24.70 -13.77 9.89
C ASN A 115 -25.39 -12.65 10.70
N HIS A 116 -25.03 -11.40 10.43
CA HIS A 116 -25.48 -10.21 11.16
C HIS A 116 -25.72 -9.04 10.21
N GLU A 117 -26.87 -8.36 10.34
CA GLU A 117 -27.26 -7.24 9.45
C GLU A 117 -27.23 -7.63 7.95
N THR A 118 -27.55 -8.89 7.63
CA THR A 118 -27.47 -9.42 6.27
C THR A 118 -28.38 -8.70 5.28
N ASP A 119 -29.55 -8.21 5.72
CA ASP A 119 -30.51 -7.47 4.89
C ASP A 119 -30.05 -6.02 4.61
N LYS A 120 -29.26 -5.45 5.53
CA LYS A 120 -28.67 -4.13 5.35
C LYS A 120 -27.55 -4.20 4.32
N TRP A 121 -26.68 -5.20 4.43
CA TRP A 121 -25.46 -5.37 3.62
C TRP A 121 -25.59 -6.51 2.59
N ASP A 122 -26.67 -6.49 1.81
CA ASP A 122 -27.06 -7.55 0.87
C ASP A 122 -26.68 -7.31 -0.61
N ASP A 123 -26.55 -6.04 -1.03
CA ASP A 123 -26.42 -5.69 -2.46
C ASP A 123 -25.20 -4.81 -2.77
N PRO A 124 -23.99 -5.40 -2.90
CA PRO A 124 -22.80 -4.67 -3.33
C PRO A 124 -22.92 -4.13 -4.76
N ALA A 125 -23.75 -4.73 -5.62
CA ALA A 125 -23.94 -4.26 -6.99
C ALA A 125 -24.72 -2.94 -7.04
N LYS A 126 -25.66 -2.71 -6.13
CA LYS A 126 -26.35 -1.41 -5.98
C LYS A 126 -25.39 -0.33 -5.49
N ALA A 127 -24.49 -0.66 -4.57
CA ALA A 127 -23.47 0.27 -4.08
C ALA A 127 -22.50 0.67 -5.20
N PHE A 128 -22.06 -0.32 -5.99
CA PHE A 128 -21.27 -0.10 -7.19
C PHE A 128 -21.96 0.86 -8.17
N ARG A 129 -23.22 0.59 -8.54
CA ARG A 129 -24.00 1.45 -9.46
C ARG A 129 -24.13 2.87 -8.93
N GLY A 130 -24.43 3.05 -7.64
CA GLY A 130 -24.54 4.37 -7.03
C GLY A 130 -23.24 5.19 -7.11
N LEU A 131 -22.08 4.55 -6.92
CA LEU A 131 -20.79 5.24 -7.08
C LEU A 131 -20.45 5.50 -8.55
N TRP A 132 -20.75 4.54 -9.44
CA TRP A 132 -20.47 4.63 -10.86
C TRP A 132 -21.29 5.73 -11.55
N ASP A 133 -22.57 5.86 -11.20
CA ASP A 133 -23.44 6.93 -11.70
C ASP A 133 -22.88 8.30 -11.35
N LEU A 134 -22.35 8.48 -10.13
CA LEU A 134 -21.64 9.71 -9.78
C LEU A 134 -20.37 9.88 -10.63
N ARG A 135 -19.50 8.87 -10.69
CA ARG A 135 -18.23 8.96 -11.41
C ARG A 135 -18.39 9.33 -12.89
N THR A 136 -19.40 8.79 -13.56
CA THR A 136 -19.67 9.07 -14.98
C THR A 136 -20.18 10.49 -15.25
N THR A 137 -20.74 11.16 -14.24
CA THR A 137 -21.12 12.59 -14.34
C THR A 137 -19.95 13.54 -14.11
N GLN A 138 -18.80 13.03 -13.69
CA GLN A 138 -17.63 13.83 -13.34
C GLN A 138 -16.54 13.75 -14.41
N THR A 139 -15.96 14.91 -14.72
CA THR A 139 -14.81 15.03 -15.62
C THR A 139 -13.46 14.88 -14.91
N LYS A 140 -13.46 14.88 -13.56
CA LYS A 140 -12.26 14.86 -12.71
C LYS A 140 -12.47 13.92 -11.53
N TYR A 141 -11.37 13.42 -10.98
CA TYR A 141 -11.38 12.57 -9.80
C TYR A 141 -11.86 13.31 -8.55
N PHE A 142 -12.57 12.60 -7.69
CA PHE A 142 -13.10 13.07 -6.41
C PHE A 142 -12.61 12.17 -5.28
N TYR A 143 -12.53 12.70 -4.06
CA TYR A 143 -12.12 11.91 -2.89
C TYR A 143 -13.28 11.42 -2.03
N ARG A 144 -14.39 12.17 -2.03
CA ARG A 144 -15.61 11.81 -1.31
C ARG A 144 -16.86 12.18 -2.07
N CYS A 145 -17.96 11.49 -1.78
CA CYS A 145 -19.26 11.75 -2.38
C CYS A 145 -20.43 11.45 -1.44
N ASN A 146 -21.59 12.01 -1.79
CA ASN A 146 -22.88 11.69 -1.21
C ASN A 146 -23.82 11.28 -2.37
N PRO A 147 -24.05 9.98 -2.58
CA PRO A 147 -24.89 9.48 -3.67
C PRO A 147 -26.38 9.78 -3.49
N ASP A 148 -26.85 10.03 -2.26
CA ASP A 148 -28.26 10.40 -2.04
C ASP A 148 -28.56 11.83 -2.53
N THR A 149 -27.55 12.73 -2.50
CA THR A 149 -27.68 14.13 -2.95
C THR A 149 -27.03 14.40 -4.31
N GLY A 150 -26.34 13.42 -4.90
CA GLY A 150 -25.59 13.62 -6.15
C GLY A 150 -24.30 14.44 -5.98
N THR A 151 -23.88 14.73 -4.74
CA THR A 151 -22.76 15.65 -4.48
C THR A 151 -21.42 14.93 -4.45
N VAL A 152 -20.39 15.55 -5.02
CA VAL A 152 -19.00 15.06 -4.95
C VAL A 152 -18.07 16.17 -4.51
N GLU A 153 -16.94 15.80 -3.89
CA GLU A 153 -15.88 16.76 -3.59
C GLU A 153 -14.52 16.31 -4.09
N ARG A 154 -13.76 17.30 -4.58
CA ARG A 154 -12.42 17.14 -5.13
C ARG A 154 -11.49 18.19 -4.55
N ILE A 155 -10.18 17.95 -4.69
CA ILE A 155 -9.15 18.89 -4.25
C ILE A 155 -8.42 19.38 -5.49
N GLY A 156 -8.60 20.66 -5.82
CA GLY A 156 -8.17 21.25 -7.09
C GLY A 156 -8.74 20.51 -8.30
N GLU A 157 -7.89 20.27 -9.29
CA GLU A 157 -8.23 19.58 -10.55
C GLU A 157 -8.39 18.05 -10.43
N GLY A 158 -8.34 17.49 -9.22
CA GLY A 158 -8.33 16.04 -9.00
C GLY A 158 -6.89 15.50 -9.00
N ARG A 159 -6.51 14.84 -7.91
CA ARG A 159 -5.14 14.41 -7.64
C ARG A 159 -4.95 12.95 -8.03
N TRP A 160 -3.73 12.60 -8.42
CA TRP A 160 -3.39 11.23 -8.86
C TRP A 160 -3.70 10.14 -7.82
N HIS A 161 -3.55 10.42 -6.53
CA HIS A 161 -3.91 9.50 -5.45
C HIS A 161 -5.43 9.41 -5.23
N GLN A 162 -6.23 10.40 -5.66
CA GLN A 162 -7.70 10.29 -5.67
C GLN A 162 -8.16 9.32 -6.76
N ALA A 163 -7.48 9.33 -7.91
CA ALA A 163 -7.67 8.35 -8.97
C ALA A 163 -7.34 6.93 -8.48
N SER A 164 -6.19 6.79 -7.80
CA SER A 164 -5.80 5.52 -7.19
C SER A 164 -6.81 5.02 -6.15
N ALA A 165 -7.26 5.88 -5.22
CA ALA A 165 -8.25 5.51 -4.22
C ALA A 165 -9.58 5.03 -4.85
N LEU A 166 -10.02 5.69 -5.92
CA LEU A 166 -11.21 5.29 -6.67
C LEU A 166 -11.00 3.94 -7.38
N ALA A 167 -9.85 3.72 -8.01
CA ALA A 167 -9.50 2.42 -8.59
C ALA A 167 -9.48 1.31 -7.53
N GLY A 168 -8.95 1.57 -6.34
CA GLY A 168 -8.99 0.64 -5.21
C GLY A 168 -10.41 0.30 -4.77
N THR A 169 -11.33 1.28 -4.83
CA THR A 169 -12.76 1.07 -4.59
C THR A 169 -13.37 0.10 -5.62
N TRP A 170 -13.04 0.26 -6.89
CA TRP A 170 -13.49 -0.65 -7.95
C TRP A 170 -12.94 -2.07 -7.79
N MET A 171 -11.67 -2.22 -7.42
CA MET A 171 -11.08 -3.53 -7.10
C MET A 171 -11.81 -4.21 -5.96
N LYS A 172 -12.21 -3.46 -4.93
CA LYS A 172 -12.95 -4.00 -3.81
C LYS A 172 -14.34 -4.49 -4.21
N PHE A 173 -15.05 -3.76 -5.07
CA PHE A 173 -16.33 -4.25 -5.64
C PHE A 173 -16.15 -5.53 -6.45
N TYR A 174 -15.07 -5.64 -7.21
CA TYR A 174 -14.75 -6.87 -7.95
C TYR A 174 -14.53 -8.07 -7.02
N GLU A 175 -13.77 -7.88 -5.92
CA GLU A 175 -13.57 -8.88 -4.87
C GLU A 175 -14.89 -9.31 -4.20
N LEU A 176 -15.85 -8.39 -4.07
CA LEU A 176 -17.19 -8.63 -3.57
C LEU A 176 -18.14 -9.28 -4.59
N GLY A 177 -17.63 -9.65 -5.78
CA GLY A 177 -18.38 -10.37 -6.81
C GLY A 177 -19.06 -9.48 -7.85
N VAL A 178 -18.89 -8.16 -7.81
CA VAL A 178 -19.41 -7.25 -8.85
C VAL A 178 -18.48 -7.26 -10.06
N ARG A 179 -18.71 -8.21 -10.97
CA ARG A 179 -17.80 -8.46 -12.11
C ARG A 179 -17.60 -7.26 -13.03
N ASP A 180 -18.64 -6.43 -13.22
CA ASP A 180 -18.58 -5.22 -14.05
C ASP A 180 -17.56 -4.18 -13.54
N ALA A 181 -17.16 -4.25 -12.27
CA ALA A 181 -16.17 -3.34 -11.72
C ALA A 181 -14.80 -3.46 -12.42
N VAL A 182 -14.51 -4.57 -13.12
CA VAL A 182 -13.32 -4.69 -13.97
C VAL A 182 -13.24 -3.58 -15.01
N TYR A 183 -14.37 -3.23 -15.64
CA TYR A 183 -14.39 -2.18 -16.68
C TYR A 183 -14.10 -0.81 -16.09
N SER A 184 -14.56 -0.55 -14.86
CA SER A 184 -14.23 0.69 -14.13
C SER A 184 -12.74 0.74 -13.80
N ILE A 185 -12.11 -0.36 -13.38
CA ILE A 185 -10.65 -0.42 -13.13
C ILE A 185 -9.87 -0.05 -14.40
N LEU A 186 -10.25 -0.63 -15.55
CA LEU A 186 -9.59 -0.36 -16.83
C LEU A 186 -9.77 1.09 -17.27
N HIS A 187 -10.99 1.61 -17.14
CA HIS A 187 -11.28 3.01 -17.43
C HIS A 187 -10.42 3.96 -16.58
N GLU A 188 -10.30 3.71 -15.26
CA GLU A 188 -9.46 4.56 -14.41
C GLU A 188 -7.96 4.41 -14.75
N TRP A 189 -7.49 3.24 -15.19
CA TRP A 189 -6.09 3.06 -15.59
C TRP A 189 -5.75 3.87 -16.85
N GLU A 190 -6.62 3.84 -17.86
CA GLU A 190 -6.49 4.62 -19.09
C GLU A 190 -6.51 6.11 -18.78
N GLU A 191 -7.49 6.57 -18.00
CA GLU A 191 -7.61 7.97 -17.60
C GLU A 191 -6.42 8.43 -16.76
N PHE A 192 -5.96 7.61 -15.80
CA PHE A 192 -4.79 7.90 -14.98
C PHE A 192 -3.54 8.13 -15.85
N ASN A 193 -3.33 7.25 -16.84
CA ASN A 193 -2.22 7.37 -17.78
C ASN A 193 -2.36 8.52 -18.76
N ARG A 194 -3.58 8.90 -19.13
CA ARG A 194 -3.84 10.03 -20.03
C ARG A 194 -3.66 11.37 -19.32
N ILE A 195 -4.06 11.46 -18.05
CA ILE A 195 -4.10 12.71 -17.29
C ILE A 195 -2.78 12.97 -16.56
N TYR A 196 -2.22 11.96 -15.91
CA TYR A 196 -1.11 12.16 -14.98
C TYR A 196 0.25 11.76 -15.55
N TRP A 197 0.32 10.92 -16.58
CA TRP A 197 1.62 10.62 -17.19
C TRP A 197 2.13 11.84 -17.96
N SER A 198 3.26 12.37 -17.52
CA SER A 198 4.04 13.38 -18.25
C SER A 198 5.09 12.66 -19.12
N ILE A 199 6.16 13.36 -19.52
CA ILE A 199 7.21 12.84 -20.40
C ILE A 199 7.81 11.54 -19.83
N ASN A 200 8.08 11.49 -18.52
CA ASN A 200 8.82 10.40 -17.88
C ASN A 200 8.45 10.13 -16.41
N HIS A 201 7.39 10.76 -15.90
CA HIS A 201 6.91 10.57 -14.53
C HIS A 201 5.41 10.88 -14.45
N TYR A 202 4.76 10.41 -13.38
CA TYR A 202 3.41 10.82 -13.05
C TYR A 202 3.42 12.12 -12.25
N ILE A 203 2.69 13.11 -12.74
CA ILE A 203 2.49 14.38 -12.05
C ILE A 203 1.44 14.24 -10.94
N TYR A 204 1.59 15.03 -9.88
CA TYR A 204 0.63 15.10 -8.79
C TYR A 204 -0.77 15.56 -9.23
N ARG A 205 -0.82 16.62 -10.04
CA ARG A 205 -2.04 17.25 -10.56
C ARG A 205 -1.75 18.02 -11.86
N THR A 206 -2.74 18.17 -12.73
CA THR A 206 -2.56 18.82 -14.05
C THR A 206 -2.12 20.29 -13.97
N ASP A 207 -2.61 21.05 -12.99
CA ASP A 207 -2.22 22.43 -12.68
C ASP A 207 -1.10 22.52 -11.63
N TYR A 208 -0.61 21.37 -11.14
CA TYR A 208 0.49 21.28 -10.19
C TYR A 208 1.40 20.09 -10.56
N PRO A 209 2.23 20.25 -11.62
CA PRO A 209 2.96 19.15 -12.24
C PRO A 209 4.24 18.75 -11.48
N ASP A 210 4.13 18.66 -10.15
CA ASP A 210 5.23 18.33 -9.24
C ASP A 210 5.23 16.83 -8.90
N TYR A 211 6.34 16.38 -8.31
CA TYR A 211 6.44 15.05 -7.71
C TYR A 211 5.80 15.08 -6.33
N GLU A 212 4.93 14.10 -6.03
CA GLU A 212 4.32 13.97 -4.72
C GLU A 212 4.64 12.62 -4.07
N VAL A 213 4.75 12.68 -2.74
CA VAL A 213 5.23 11.62 -1.86
C VAL A 213 4.39 10.33 -1.84
N ARG A 214 3.13 10.32 -2.29
CA ARG A 214 2.22 9.16 -2.19
C ARG A 214 2.35 8.15 -3.31
N PHE A 215 3.49 8.13 -3.98
CA PHE A 215 3.75 7.17 -5.04
C PHE A 215 3.70 5.71 -4.55
N GLY A 216 3.95 5.47 -3.25
CA GLY A 216 3.85 4.14 -2.64
C GLY A 216 2.45 3.55 -2.74
N SER A 217 1.50 4.23 -2.08
CA SER A 217 0.08 3.86 -2.10
C SER A 217 -0.53 3.86 -3.52
N VAL A 218 -0.12 4.81 -4.37
CA VAL A 218 -0.61 4.89 -5.75
C VAL A 218 -0.18 3.68 -6.57
N PHE A 219 1.13 3.37 -6.59
CA PHE A 219 1.64 2.29 -7.42
C PHE A 219 1.24 0.92 -6.90
N GLN A 220 1.10 0.71 -5.59
CA GLN A 220 0.54 -0.55 -5.08
C GLN A 220 -0.86 -0.82 -5.58
N THR A 221 -1.71 0.20 -5.68
CA THR A 221 -3.07 0.03 -6.21
C THR A 221 -3.02 -0.43 -7.67
N TRP A 222 -2.17 0.18 -8.49
CA TRP A 222 -2.05 -0.23 -9.90
C TRP A 222 -1.37 -1.58 -10.08
N VAL A 223 -0.45 -1.96 -9.19
CA VAL A 223 0.09 -3.32 -9.14
C VAL A 223 -1.00 -4.33 -8.77
N LYS A 224 -1.88 -3.99 -7.81
CA LYS A 224 -3.05 -4.82 -7.46
C LYS A 224 -3.98 -4.97 -8.67
N ALA A 225 -4.26 -3.88 -9.39
CA ALA A 225 -5.01 -3.88 -10.63
C ALA A 225 -4.41 -4.85 -11.66
N TYR A 226 -3.10 -4.72 -11.90
CA TYR A 226 -2.36 -5.55 -12.83
C TYR A 226 -2.40 -7.02 -12.44
N ARG A 227 -2.29 -7.35 -11.15
CA ARG A 227 -2.39 -8.73 -10.66
C ARG A 227 -3.79 -9.33 -10.86
N LEU A 228 -4.84 -8.54 -10.66
CA LEU A 228 -6.21 -8.98 -10.90
C LEU A 228 -6.47 -9.17 -12.41
N HIS A 229 -5.86 -8.34 -13.26
CA HIS A 229 -6.13 -8.29 -14.70
C HIS A 229 -4.87 -8.00 -15.55
N PRO A 230 -3.89 -8.92 -15.61
CA PRO A 230 -2.58 -8.66 -16.21
C PRO A 230 -2.66 -8.39 -17.72
N PHE A 231 -3.67 -8.96 -18.37
CA PHE A 231 -3.90 -8.87 -19.80
C PHE A 231 -4.55 -7.55 -20.24
N ALA A 232 -5.19 -6.84 -19.31
CA ALA A 232 -5.93 -5.62 -19.61
C ALA A 232 -5.18 -4.34 -19.20
N ILE A 233 -4.04 -4.48 -18.50
CA ILE A 233 -3.18 -3.36 -18.07
C ILE A 233 -1.71 -3.54 -18.57
N PRO A 234 -1.39 -3.78 -19.87
CA PRO A 234 -0.02 -4.11 -20.25
C PRO A 234 0.81 -2.91 -20.74
N GLU A 235 0.32 -2.14 -21.72
CA GLU A 235 1.18 -1.25 -22.52
C GLU A 235 1.87 -0.14 -21.71
N ASN A 236 1.15 0.40 -20.72
CA ASN A 236 1.61 1.54 -19.93
C ASN A 236 2.18 1.13 -18.56
N PHE A 237 2.13 -0.15 -18.18
CA PHE A 237 2.62 -0.58 -16.86
C PHE A 237 4.11 -0.26 -16.63
N PRO A 238 5.01 -0.38 -17.64
CA PRO A 238 6.40 0.03 -17.51
C PRO A 238 6.62 1.52 -17.14
N ARG A 239 5.61 2.38 -17.28
CA ARG A 239 5.67 3.77 -16.84
C ARG A 239 5.86 3.90 -15.32
N ILE A 240 5.38 2.93 -14.53
CA ILE A 240 5.61 2.92 -13.08
C ILE A 240 7.10 2.76 -12.78
N THR A 241 7.76 1.79 -13.42
CA THR A 241 9.22 1.60 -13.28
C THR A 241 10.01 2.77 -13.85
N GLY A 242 9.53 3.39 -14.93
CA GLY A 242 10.11 4.62 -15.49
C GLY A 242 10.03 5.79 -14.51
N ASP A 243 8.88 5.99 -13.87
CA ASP A 243 8.70 7.03 -12.86
C ASP A 243 9.63 6.78 -11.66
N LEU A 244 9.58 5.59 -11.04
CA LEU A 244 10.45 5.24 -9.92
C LEU A 244 11.93 5.43 -10.23
N THR A 245 12.34 5.12 -11.46
CA THR A 245 13.69 5.41 -11.94
C THR A 245 13.99 6.90 -11.86
N VAL A 246 13.17 7.75 -12.50
CA VAL A 246 13.41 9.20 -12.55
C VAL A 246 13.30 9.83 -11.16
N ARG A 247 12.20 9.57 -10.44
CA ARG A 247 11.90 10.25 -9.18
C ARG A 247 12.80 9.83 -8.03
N CYS A 248 13.32 8.60 -8.01
CA CYS A 248 14.05 8.06 -6.86
C CYS A 248 15.48 7.58 -7.17
N LEU A 249 15.80 7.07 -8.35
CA LEU A 249 17.07 6.33 -8.52
C LEU A 249 18.05 6.94 -9.51
N LEU A 250 17.57 7.69 -10.51
CA LEU A 250 18.37 8.15 -11.64
C LEU A 250 19.59 8.97 -11.21
N ASN A 251 19.42 9.86 -10.24
CA ASN A 251 20.45 10.76 -9.72
C ASN A 251 20.72 10.54 -8.24
N LEU A 252 20.54 9.31 -7.75
CA LEU A 252 20.75 8.94 -6.34
C LEU A 252 19.97 9.91 -5.42
N TRP A 253 20.59 10.48 -4.39
CA TRP A 253 19.95 11.44 -3.48
C TRP A 253 19.57 12.79 -4.11
N LEU A 254 20.04 13.09 -5.32
CA LEU A 254 19.63 14.28 -6.08
C LEU A 254 18.38 14.03 -6.93
N SER A 255 17.86 12.79 -6.96
CA SER A 255 16.58 12.53 -7.60
C SER A 255 15.44 13.30 -6.92
N PRO A 256 14.42 13.75 -7.68
CA PRO A 256 13.38 14.67 -7.22
C PRO A 256 12.73 14.30 -5.88
N GLN A 257 12.40 13.02 -5.67
CA GLN A 257 11.66 12.59 -4.51
C GLN A 257 12.43 12.75 -3.20
N TRP A 258 13.77 12.77 -3.24
CA TRP A 258 14.62 13.02 -2.08
C TRP A 258 14.93 14.50 -1.88
N GLY A 259 14.80 15.32 -2.93
CA GLY A 259 15.06 16.76 -2.88
C GLY A 259 16.44 17.17 -2.37
N GLY A 260 17.46 16.29 -2.48
CA GLY A 260 18.78 16.52 -1.88
C GLY A 260 18.81 16.47 -0.34
N LYS A 261 17.72 16.03 0.30
CA LYS A 261 17.59 15.87 1.77
C LYS A 261 17.95 14.47 2.25
N ASN A 262 18.22 13.54 1.34
CA ASN A 262 18.48 12.12 1.60
C ASN A 262 17.33 11.35 2.29
N VAL A 263 16.20 12.00 2.48
CA VAL A 263 14.91 11.42 2.89
C VAL A 263 13.84 11.98 1.96
N VAL A 264 12.68 11.33 1.89
CA VAL A 264 11.64 11.76 0.97
C VAL A 264 11.08 13.12 1.37
N VAL A 265 10.92 14.01 0.39
CA VAL A 265 10.24 15.30 0.55
C VAL A 265 8.78 15.23 0.11
N HIS A 266 7.95 16.12 0.66
CA HIS A 266 6.50 16.12 0.44
C HIS A 266 6.13 16.38 -1.02
N HIS A 267 6.50 17.54 -1.58
CA HIS A 267 6.32 17.87 -3.00
C HIS A 267 7.61 18.46 -3.59
N TYR A 268 8.16 17.87 -4.64
CA TYR A 268 9.31 18.47 -5.32
C TYR A 268 8.91 19.19 -6.61
N PRO A 269 9.37 20.43 -6.86
CA PRO A 269 10.31 21.22 -6.03
C PRO A 269 9.67 22.14 -4.96
N LYS A 270 8.35 22.26 -4.90
CA LYS A 270 7.70 23.37 -4.17
C LYS A 270 7.53 23.22 -2.65
N ASN A 271 7.55 22.00 -2.11
CA ASN A 271 7.43 21.72 -0.68
C ASN A 271 8.44 20.66 -0.24
N LEU A 272 9.57 21.13 0.30
CA LEU A 272 10.68 20.28 0.74
C LEU A 272 10.53 19.77 2.19
N GLU A 273 9.33 19.82 2.77
CA GLU A 273 9.03 19.18 4.07
C GLU A 273 9.45 17.70 4.02
N GLN A 274 10.30 17.27 4.95
CA GLN A 274 10.74 15.88 5.03
C GLN A 274 9.61 14.97 5.54
N ARG A 275 9.48 13.77 4.97
CA ARG A 275 8.34 12.86 5.18
C ARG A 275 8.81 11.45 5.51
N LEU A 276 8.53 10.98 6.72
CA LEU A 276 8.87 9.62 7.15
C LEU A 276 7.96 8.57 6.49
N ASP A 277 6.66 8.85 6.37
CA ASP A 277 5.72 8.03 5.60
C ASP A 277 6.20 7.84 4.17
N GLY A 278 6.57 8.95 3.53
CA GLY A 278 7.17 8.93 2.20
C GLY A 278 8.43 8.11 2.09
N THR A 279 9.31 8.22 3.09
CA THR A 279 10.58 7.49 3.11
C THR A 279 10.35 5.99 3.23
N LEU A 280 9.43 5.56 4.10
CA LEU A 280 9.03 4.16 4.23
C LEU A 280 8.37 3.63 2.95
N GLU A 281 7.39 4.37 2.41
CA GLU A 281 6.71 4.06 1.15
C GLU A 281 7.73 3.92 0.00
N GLY A 282 8.68 4.84 -0.08
CA GLY A 282 9.72 4.87 -1.09
C GLY A 282 10.57 3.62 -1.09
N TRP A 283 11.19 3.29 0.05
CA TRP A 283 12.01 2.09 0.15
C TRP A 283 11.22 0.82 -0.10
N ALA A 284 9.99 0.73 0.43
CA ALA A 284 9.15 -0.44 0.19
C ALA A 284 8.83 -0.64 -1.30
N VAL A 285 8.46 0.42 -2.02
CA VAL A 285 8.16 0.30 -3.45
C VAL A 285 9.43 0.07 -4.29
N LEU A 286 10.56 0.68 -3.94
CA LEU A 286 11.84 0.39 -4.61
C LEU A 286 12.25 -1.07 -4.46
N HIS A 287 12.08 -1.66 -3.27
CA HIS A 287 12.28 -3.10 -3.06
C HIS A 287 11.33 -3.95 -3.88
N MET A 288 10.03 -3.61 -3.88
CA MET A 288 8.99 -4.33 -4.62
C MET A 288 9.26 -4.37 -6.14
N PHE A 289 9.76 -3.27 -6.71
CA PHE A 289 10.04 -3.13 -8.14
C PHE A 289 11.49 -3.45 -8.53
N TYR A 290 12.38 -3.74 -7.58
CA TYR A 290 13.81 -3.95 -7.84
C TYR A 290 14.10 -4.90 -9.01
N PRO A 291 13.43 -6.07 -9.14
CA PRO A 291 13.72 -6.99 -10.24
C PRO A 291 13.45 -6.42 -11.63
N LEU A 292 12.59 -5.39 -11.74
CA LEU A 292 12.18 -4.78 -13.00
C LEU A 292 13.09 -3.62 -13.43
N PHE A 293 14.00 -3.17 -12.57
CA PHE A 293 14.97 -2.13 -12.93
C PHE A 293 16.10 -2.68 -13.81
N SER A 294 16.71 -1.80 -14.62
CA SER A 294 17.95 -2.12 -15.32
C SER A 294 19.13 -2.23 -14.35
N GLU A 295 20.20 -2.92 -14.73
CA GLU A 295 21.35 -3.12 -13.83
C GLU A 295 22.01 -1.82 -13.36
N GLY A 296 22.03 -0.77 -14.18
CA GLY A 296 22.51 0.55 -13.75
C GLY A 296 21.65 1.15 -12.64
N ILE A 297 20.33 1.06 -12.77
CA ILE A 297 19.38 1.56 -11.78
C ILE A 297 19.39 0.70 -10.50
N LYS A 298 19.54 -0.63 -10.64
CA LYS A 298 19.78 -1.52 -9.50
C LYS A 298 21.07 -1.15 -8.77
N SER A 299 22.14 -0.82 -9.50
CA SER A 299 23.39 -0.36 -8.89
C SER A 299 23.18 0.90 -8.05
N ASN A 300 22.47 1.91 -8.59
CA ASN A 300 22.18 3.13 -7.85
C ASN A 300 21.45 2.85 -6.52
N MET A 301 20.44 1.97 -6.54
CA MET A 301 19.75 1.57 -5.31
C MET A 301 20.69 0.88 -4.31
N ARG A 302 21.56 -0.05 -4.77
CA ARG A 302 22.56 -0.70 -3.93
C ARG A 302 23.58 0.27 -3.35
N ASP A 303 24.00 1.26 -4.13
CA ASP A 303 24.98 2.26 -3.71
C ASP A 303 24.42 3.17 -2.62
N MET A 304 23.14 3.56 -2.71
CA MET A 304 22.44 4.28 -1.64
C MET A 304 22.27 3.44 -0.36
N LEU A 305 21.94 2.15 -0.48
CA LEU A 305 21.76 1.26 0.68
C LEU A 305 23.08 0.91 1.37
N LEU A 306 24.17 0.78 0.61
CA LEU A 306 25.51 0.42 1.13
C LEU A 306 26.39 1.63 1.43
N GLY A 307 26.03 2.84 0.99
CA GLY A 307 26.84 4.05 1.12
C GLY A 307 28.06 4.06 0.20
N LYS A 308 27.96 3.50 -1.02
CA LYS A 308 29.06 3.45 -1.98
C LYS A 308 29.10 4.73 -2.81
N GLY A 309 30.01 5.65 -2.46
CA GLY A 309 30.15 6.94 -3.14
C GLY A 309 29.03 7.96 -2.83
N VAL A 310 28.10 7.60 -1.95
CA VAL A 310 27.01 8.46 -1.43
C VAL A 310 26.78 8.16 0.05
N VAL A 311 26.03 9.03 0.74
CA VAL A 311 25.57 8.75 2.12
C VAL A 311 24.73 7.47 2.13
N LYS A 312 24.96 6.61 3.12
CA LYS A 312 24.17 5.39 3.34
C LYS A 312 22.76 5.74 3.79
N ALA A 313 21.74 5.06 3.25
CA ALA A 313 20.33 5.36 3.51
C ALA A 313 19.94 5.37 5.00
N SER A 314 20.44 4.41 5.79
CA SER A 314 20.23 4.38 7.25
C SER A 314 20.79 5.61 7.93
N ASP A 315 21.98 6.04 7.52
CA ASP A 315 22.72 7.13 8.14
C ASP A 315 22.07 8.46 7.75
N ALA A 316 21.58 8.58 6.51
CA ALA A 316 20.75 9.69 6.07
C ALA A 316 19.49 9.86 6.91
N LEU A 317 18.74 8.76 7.14
CA LEU A 317 17.53 8.82 7.96
C LEU A 317 17.82 9.23 9.40
N LEU A 318 18.87 8.68 10.01
CA LEU A 318 19.27 9.00 11.38
C LEU A 318 19.92 10.37 11.54
N ALA A 319 20.45 10.96 10.47
CA ALA A 319 20.95 12.33 10.46
C ALA A 319 19.88 13.37 10.07
N SER A 320 18.71 12.93 9.64
CA SER A 320 17.63 13.81 9.20
C SER A 320 16.91 14.48 10.37
N ASP A 321 16.17 15.54 10.06
CA ASP A 321 15.33 16.23 11.05
C ASP A 321 14.17 15.35 11.53
N LEU A 322 13.91 14.18 10.92
CA LEU A 322 12.86 13.26 11.33
C LEU A 322 13.22 12.45 12.59
N PHE A 323 14.51 12.37 12.95
CA PHE A 323 15.01 11.57 14.07
C PHE A 323 15.61 12.45 15.16
N ASN A 324 15.30 12.13 16.42
CA ASN A 324 15.93 12.76 17.58
C ASN A 324 16.89 11.79 18.27
N PRO A 325 18.22 11.97 18.17
CA PRO A 325 19.19 11.08 18.78
C PRO A 325 19.18 11.12 20.31
N ALA A 326 18.71 12.20 20.94
CA ALA A 326 18.65 12.29 22.41
C ALA A 326 17.51 11.45 23.00
N THR A 327 16.44 11.24 22.24
CA THR A 327 15.27 10.48 22.71
C THR A 327 15.06 9.17 21.96
N ASN A 328 15.79 8.91 20.88
CA ASN A 328 15.58 7.80 19.95
C ASN A 328 14.16 7.75 19.36
N ARG A 329 13.52 8.91 19.17
CA ARG A 329 12.16 9.01 18.63
C ARG A 329 12.16 9.59 17.23
N PHE A 330 11.13 9.20 16.47
CA PHE A 330 10.85 9.76 15.16
C PHE A 330 9.61 10.66 15.17
N ARG A 331 9.53 11.53 14.16
CA ARG A 331 8.34 12.31 13.81
C ARG A 331 7.97 12.06 12.34
N MET A 332 6.69 12.17 12.00
CA MET A 332 6.21 11.88 10.65
C MET A 332 6.66 12.93 9.62
N THR A 333 6.73 14.18 10.06
CA THR A 333 7.25 15.31 9.28
C THR A 333 8.24 16.10 10.12
N ASP A 334 9.14 16.84 9.48
CA ASP A 334 10.09 17.72 10.17
C ASP A 334 9.44 18.95 10.83
N THR A 335 8.11 19.09 10.71
CA THR A 335 7.30 20.14 11.35
C THR A 335 6.43 19.61 12.50
N TRP A 336 6.25 18.29 12.63
CA TRP A 336 5.39 17.67 13.64
C TRP A 336 6.16 17.26 14.91
N SER A 337 5.40 16.92 15.96
CA SER A 337 5.95 16.35 17.18
C SER A 337 6.36 14.88 16.99
N TYR A 338 7.30 14.43 17.81
CA TYR A 338 7.69 13.02 17.91
C TYR A 338 6.52 12.17 18.43
N SER A 339 6.35 10.96 17.88
CA SER A 339 5.21 10.09 18.23
C SER A 339 5.56 8.61 18.13
N ASP A 340 4.77 7.79 18.83
CA ASP A 340 4.92 6.33 18.84
C ASP A 340 4.71 5.70 17.47
N ARG A 341 3.70 6.20 16.73
CA ARG A 341 3.46 5.83 15.32
C ARG A 341 4.69 6.10 14.46
N ALA A 342 5.26 7.31 14.56
CA ALA A 342 6.43 7.66 13.77
C ALA A 342 7.65 6.80 14.16
N SER A 343 7.85 6.51 15.44
CA SER A 343 8.93 5.60 15.89
C SER A 343 8.78 4.19 15.29
N CYS A 344 7.57 3.65 15.18
CA CYS A 344 7.33 2.39 14.48
C CYS A 344 7.68 2.46 12.98
N PHE A 345 7.31 3.56 12.31
CA PHE A 345 7.62 3.78 10.89
C PHE A 345 9.14 3.93 10.66
N GLY A 346 9.83 4.66 11.53
CA GLY A 346 11.28 4.81 11.48
C GLY A 346 12.00 3.48 11.67
N ALA A 347 11.57 2.66 12.63
CA ALA A 347 12.06 1.30 12.81
C ALA A 347 11.84 0.42 11.57
N ALA A 348 10.68 0.51 10.92
CA ALA A 348 10.38 -0.22 9.69
C ALA A 348 11.22 0.24 8.49
N ALA A 349 11.48 1.54 8.37
CA ALA A 349 12.34 2.09 7.35
C ALA A 349 13.79 1.61 7.54
N LEU A 350 14.31 1.68 8.76
CA LEU A 350 15.63 1.15 9.10
C LEU A 350 15.76 -0.35 8.81
N PHE A 351 14.70 -1.13 9.09
CA PHE A 351 14.66 -2.56 8.78
C PHE A 351 14.81 -2.83 7.27
N LEU A 352 14.10 -2.08 6.40
CA LEU A 352 14.27 -2.21 4.95
C LEU A 352 15.65 -1.75 4.49
N MET A 353 16.13 -0.61 5.01
CA MET A 353 17.44 -0.07 4.65
C MET A 353 18.61 -0.98 5.07
N ALA A 354 18.39 -1.91 6.00
CA ALA A 354 19.37 -2.93 6.37
C ALA A 354 19.48 -4.06 5.33
N ILE A 355 18.59 -4.13 4.34
CA ILE A 355 18.51 -5.22 3.38
C ILE A 355 18.88 -4.67 2.00
N THR A 356 20.03 -5.07 1.46
CA THR A 356 20.46 -4.68 0.12
C THR A 356 20.22 -5.83 -0.85
N PRO A 357 19.36 -5.64 -1.88
CA PRO A 357 19.19 -6.64 -2.92
C PRO A 357 20.43 -6.75 -3.81
N ASP A 358 20.74 -7.94 -4.27
CA ASP A 358 21.78 -8.20 -5.28
C ASP A 358 21.12 -8.96 -6.44
N THR A 359 21.27 -10.28 -6.48
CA THR A 359 20.54 -11.15 -7.42
C THR A 359 19.17 -11.57 -6.89
N ALA A 360 18.97 -11.56 -5.56
CA ALA A 360 17.65 -11.66 -4.93
C ALA A 360 17.03 -10.28 -4.74
N SER A 361 15.74 -10.28 -4.37
CA SER A 361 15.03 -9.09 -3.93
C SER A 361 14.01 -9.42 -2.85
N LEU A 362 13.65 -8.43 -2.05
CA LEU A 362 12.53 -8.56 -1.13
C LEU A 362 11.22 -8.64 -1.92
N ALA A 363 10.45 -9.69 -1.66
CA ALA A 363 9.12 -9.81 -2.21
C ALA A 363 8.15 -9.06 -1.27
N ILE A 364 7.92 -7.76 -1.47
CA ILE A 364 6.96 -7.02 -0.64
C ILE A 364 5.54 -7.29 -1.14
N PRO A 365 4.60 -7.71 -0.25
CA PRO A 365 3.24 -8.01 -0.65
C PRO A 365 2.53 -6.73 -1.10
N VAL A 366 1.75 -6.85 -2.17
CA VAL A 366 0.96 -5.75 -2.72
C VAL A 366 -0.34 -5.66 -1.94
N ARG A 367 -0.44 -4.63 -1.10
CA ARG A 367 -1.59 -4.41 -0.22
C ARG A 367 -2.15 -3.01 -0.39
N ALA A 368 -2.91 -2.84 -1.47
CA ALA A 368 -3.80 -1.71 -1.62
C ALA A 368 -5.15 -2.05 -0.95
N GLU A 369 -5.22 -1.79 0.36
CA GLU A 369 -6.42 -2.01 1.19
C GLU A 369 -7.11 -0.70 1.61
N GLY A 370 -6.48 0.45 1.36
CA GLY A 370 -7.10 1.76 1.58
C GLY A 370 -7.49 1.96 3.03
N ILE A 371 -6.58 1.62 3.95
CA ILE A 371 -6.88 1.59 5.38
C ILE A 371 -6.74 2.99 6.03
N GLU A 372 -6.07 3.93 5.38
CA GLU A 372 -6.22 5.39 5.54
C GLU A 372 -5.30 6.10 4.51
N MET A 373 -5.42 7.42 4.39
CA MET A 373 -4.67 8.28 3.46
C MET A 373 -3.13 8.31 3.63
N TYR A 374 -2.62 7.74 4.72
CA TYR A 374 -1.22 7.87 5.16
C TYR A 374 -0.54 6.53 5.44
N GLU A 375 -1.08 5.41 4.93
CA GLU A 375 -0.69 4.08 5.38
C GLU A 375 0.23 3.33 4.42
N ALA A 376 1.23 2.73 5.05
CA ALA A 376 2.31 1.96 4.47
C ALA A 376 2.19 0.50 4.98
N ASP A 377 1.08 -0.18 4.67
CA ASP A 377 0.79 -1.57 5.10
C ASP A 377 1.65 -2.60 4.32
N PHE A 378 2.95 -2.32 4.16
CA PHE A 378 3.92 -3.17 3.48
C PHE A 378 4.39 -4.34 4.37
N PHE A 379 4.22 -4.23 5.69
CA PHE A 379 4.73 -5.17 6.67
C PHE A 379 3.60 -5.96 7.30
N ASP A 380 3.34 -7.13 6.73
CA ASP A 380 2.48 -8.13 7.35
C ASP A 380 3.28 -8.97 8.36
N PRO A 381 2.88 -9.05 9.64
CA PRO A 381 3.43 -10.00 10.61
C PRO A 381 3.47 -11.48 10.18
N HIS A 382 2.62 -11.90 9.24
CA HIS A 382 2.72 -13.24 8.65
C HIS A 382 4.04 -13.41 7.86
N HIS A 383 4.49 -12.35 7.19
CA HIS A 383 5.63 -12.37 6.26
C HIS A 383 6.89 -11.73 6.85
N PHE A 384 6.74 -10.73 7.70
CA PHE A 384 7.80 -9.93 8.28
C PHE A 384 7.88 -10.13 9.80
N GLU A 385 9.09 -10.24 10.31
CA GLU A 385 9.36 -10.28 11.74
C GLU A 385 10.76 -9.72 11.99
N PHE A 386 10.91 -8.99 13.09
CA PHE A 386 12.20 -8.61 13.65
C PHE A 386 12.16 -8.86 15.16
N ASN A 387 12.90 -9.85 15.61
CA ASN A 387 13.02 -10.21 17.01
C ASN A 387 14.45 -9.91 17.49
N TYR A 388 14.59 -8.78 18.19
CA TYR A 388 15.91 -8.30 18.63
C TYR A 388 16.61 -9.25 19.62
N GLU A 389 15.84 -9.82 20.54
CA GLU A 389 16.35 -10.67 21.62
C GLU A 389 16.76 -12.05 21.08
N ALA A 390 15.94 -12.64 20.19
CA ALA A 390 16.24 -13.93 19.57
C ALA A 390 17.18 -13.86 18.36
N LYS A 391 17.71 -12.66 18.04
CA LYS A 391 18.60 -12.41 16.87
C LYS A 391 18.01 -12.95 15.58
N LYS A 392 16.72 -12.72 15.35
CA LYS A 392 15.98 -13.35 14.27
C LYS A 392 15.21 -12.33 13.45
N ILE A 393 15.19 -12.52 12.13
CA ILE A 393 14.23 -11.86 11.25
C ILE A 393 13.44 -12.89 10.45
N LYS A 394 12.28 -12.48 9.95
CA LYS A 394 11.50 -13.20 8.94
C LYS A 394 11.25 -12.24 7.78
N ILE A 395 11.53 -12.68 6.56
CA ILE A 395 11.35 -11.87 5.35
C ILE A 395 10.89 -12.72 4.15
N PRO A 396 10.02 -12.19 3.29
CA PRO A 396 9.70 -12.75 1.98
C PRO A 396 10.74 -12.37 0.92
N VAL A 397 11.21 -13.34 0.13
CA VAL A 397 12.35 -13.17 -0.78
C VAL A 397 12.10 -13.88 -2.12
N TYR A 398 12.42 -13.21 -3.22
CA TYR A 398 12.66 -13.85 -4.51
C TYR A 398 14.09 -14.39 -4.56
N ALA A 399 14.28 -15.61 -5.07
CA ALA A 399 15.53 -16.38 -5.03
C ALA A 399 16.76 -15.59 -5.49
N GLY A 400 17.93 -15.93 -4.94
CA GLY A 400 19.21 -15.28 -5.24
C GLY A 400 19.98 -14.89 -3.99
N LYS A 401 20.66 -13.75 -4.00
CA LYS A 401 21.49 -13.25 -2.89
C LYS A 401 21.03 -11.86 -2.41
N LEU A 402 20.96 -11.70 -1.09
CA LEU A 402 20.81 -10.40 -0.41
C LEU A 402 22.05 -10.14 0.46
N THR A 403 22.36 -8.87 0.68
CA THR A 403 23.31 -8.43 1.71
C THR A 403 22.53 -7.82 2.88
N LEU A 404 22.74 -8.32 4.09
CA LEU A 404 22.04 -7.87 5.30
C LEU A 404 23.03 -7.10 6.18
N THR A 405 22.69 -5.88 6.60
CA THR A 405 23.57 -4.98 7.36
C THR A 405 22.90 -4.58 8.68
N PHE A 406 22.59 -5.57 9.51
CA PHE A 406 21.99 -5.36 10.83
C PHE A 406 23.03 -5.05 11.92
N GLY A 407 24.21 -5.71 11.87
CA GLY A 407 25.36 -5.46 12.73
C GLY A 407 26.39 -4.50 12.14
N GLU A 408 27.61 -4.51 12.67
CA GLU A 408 28.71 -3.65 12.18
C GLU A 408 29.20 -4.03 10.77
N LYS A 409 29.12 -5.32 10.43
CA LYS A 409 29.59 -5.87 9.16
C LYS A 409 28.40 -6.38 8.32
N PRO A 410 28.36 -6.06 7.02
CA PRO A 410 27.40 -6.69 6.12
C PRO A 410 27.63 -8.20 6.00
N VAL A 411 26.54 -8.97 5.93
CA VAL A 411 26.57 -10.43 5.73
C VAL A 411 25.78 -10.82 4.50
N GLU A 412 26.30 -11.74 3.70
CA GLU A 412 25.61 -12.24 2.53
C GLU A 412 24.69 -13.43 2.90
N ALA A 413 23.45 -13.37 2.43
CA ALA A 413 22.45 -14.42 2.57
C ALA A 413 22.06 -14.96 1.19
N LYS A 414 22.05 -16.28 1.03
CA LYS A 414 21.66 -16.95 -0.22
C LYS A 414 20.33 -17.68 -0.03
N PHE A 415 19.43 -17.48 -0.99
CA PHE A 415 18.07 -18.02 -1.01
C PHE A 415 17.91 -18.89 -2.26
N PRO A 416 17.83 -20.22 -2.10
CA PRO A 416 17.82 -21.15 -3.24
C PRO A 416 16.51 -21.15 -4.03
N ALA A 417 15.43 -20.63 -3.46
CA ALA A 417 14.11 -20.57 -4.07
C ALA A 417 13.33 -19.37 -3.52
N ASP A 418 12.24 -19.02 -4.21
CA ASP A 418 11.29 -18.04 -3.73
C ASP A 418 10.61 -18.55 -2.45
N GLY A 419 10.41 -17.67 -1.46
CA GLY A 419 9.67 -18.04 -0.26
C GLY A 419 9.80 -17.05 0.88
N ILE A 420 9.17 -17.39 2.01
CA ILE A 420 9.32 -16.70 3.28
C ILE A 420 10.43 -17.41 4.06
N TYR A 421 11.41 -16.64 4.54
CA TYR A 421 12.58 -17.16 5.24
C TYR A 421 12.69 -16.59 6.63
N ALA A 422 12.97 -17.46 7.60
CA ALA A 422 13.48 -17.10 8.91
C ALA A 422 15.02 -17.12 8.88
N ILE A 423 15.65 -16.06 9.36
CA ILE A 423 17.10 -15.89 9.39
C ILE A 423 17.51 -15.60 10.82
N THR A 424 18.43 -16.38 11.35
CA THR A 424 19.00 -16.20 12.69
C THR A 424 20.44 -15.74 12.54
N PHE A 425 20.81 -14.73 13.33
CA PHE A 425 22.12 -14.11 13.32
C PHE A 425 22.95 -14.56 14.52
N THR A 426 24.24 -14.19 14.50
CA THR A 426 25.08 -14.15 15.69
C THR A 426 24.64 -13.02 16.63
N ASP A 427 25.12 -13.04 17.88
CA ASP A 427 24.70 -12.08 18.91
C ASP A 427 24.98 -10.61 18.54
N ASP A 428 26.03 -10.37 17.78
CA ASP A 428 26.47 -9.06 17.26
C ASP A 428 25.77 -8.65 15.94
N TRP A 429 24.86 -9.47 15.42
CA TRP A 429 24.22 -9.32 14.10
C TRP A 429 25.20 -9.31 12.91
N GLY A 430 26.47 -9.67 13.12
CA GLY A 430 27.56 -9.62 12.14
C GLY A 430 27.80 -10.94 11.40
N GLY A 431 27.00 -11.98 11.66
CA GLY A 431 27.04 -13.31 11.06
C GLY A 431 25.66 -13.94 10.96
N ILE A 432 25.49 -14.93 10.07
CA ILE A 432 24.25 -15.72 9.95
C ILE A 432 24.52 -17.12 10.48
N THR A 433 23.72 -17.55 11.46
CA THR A 433 23.80 -18.88 12.06
C THR A 433 22.86 -19.87 11.38
N SER A 434 21.70 -19.41 10.88
CA SER A 434 20.76 -20.25 10.14
C SER A 434 19.89 -19.46 9.17
N ILE A 435 19.57 -20.05 8.01
CA ILE A 435 18.54 -19.58 7.07
C ILE A 435 17.58 -20.74 6.84
N THR A 436 16.30 -20.55 7.11
CA THR A 436 15.28 -21.60 6.99
C THR A 436 14.07 -21.08 6.25
N ARG A 437 13.64 -21.79 5.21
CA ARG A 437 12.39 -21.49 4.50
C ARG A 437 11.21 -21.93 5.36
N VAL A 438 10.28 -21.01 5.65
CA VAL A 438 9.13 -21.22 6.55
C VAL A 438 7.78 -21.11 5.85
N GLY A 439 7.75 -20.70 4.59
CA GLY A 439 6.52 -20.61 3.80
C GLY A 439 6.75 -20.28 2.33
N ASP A 440 5.69 -20.41 1.54
CA ASP A 440 5.65 -20.00 0.14
C ASP A 440 5.30 -18.53 -0.02
N LEU A 441 5.67 -17.92 -1.15
CA LEU A 441 5.08 -16.65 -1.56
C LEU A 441 3.67 -16.90 -2.10
N ASP A 442 2.67 -16.24 -1.53
CA ASP A 442 1.26 -16.40 -1.86
C ASP A 442 0.80 -15.58 -3.09
N GLN A 443 -0.52 -15.50 -3.22
CA GLN A 443 -1.26 -14.61 -4.13
C GLN A 443 -0.64 -13.21 -4.23
N THR A 444 -0.38 -12.61 -3.07
CA THR A 444 -0.30 -11.18 -2.78
C THR A 444 0.97 -10.49 -3.29
N TYR A 445 1.96 -11.25 -3.75
CA TYR A 445 3.22 -10.70 -4.24
C TYR A 445 3.17 -10.34 -5.73
N LEU A 446 3.91 -9.30 -6.13
CA LEU A 446 4.12 -8.96 -7.53
C LEU A 446 4.94 -10.06 -8.20
N LYS A 447 4.29 -11.07 -8.76
CA LYS A 447 4.96 -12.03 -9.64
C LYS A 447 5.39 -11.27 -10.88
N LEU A 448 6.70 -11.31 -11.16
CA LEU A 448 7.30 -10.68 -12.34
C LEU A 448 6.52 -11.11 -13.59
N PRO A 449 6.30 -10.22 -14.56
CA PRO A 449 5.41 -10.51 -15.67
C PRO A 449 5.87 -11.78 -16.39
N HIS A 450 4.96 -12.74 -16.49
CA HIS A 450 4.98 -13.73 -17.56
C HIS A 450 4.83 -12.93 -18.87
N VAL A 451 5.76 -13.09 -19.81
CA VAL A 451 5.53 -12.61 -21.17
C VAL A 451 4.31 -13.37 -21.69
N PRO A 452 3.17 -12.71 -21.96
CA PRO A 452 1.97 -13.40 -22.41
C PRO A 452 2.28 -14.19 -23.67
N THR A 453 1.83 -15.43 -23.71
CA THR A 453 1.85 -16.18 -24.98
C THR A 453 0.96 -15.43 -26.00
N PRO A 454 1.24 -15.53 -27.31
CA PRO A 454 0.43 -14.87 -28.35
C PRO A 454 -1.08 -15.20 -28.24
N THR A 455 -1.42 -16.37 -27.72
CA THR A 455 -2.79 -16.82 -27.49
C THR A 455 -3.48 -16.04 -26.35
N GLU A 456 -2.76 -15.74 -25.28
CA GLU A 456 -3.28 -14.95 -24.15
C GLU A 456 -3.48 -13.48 -24.54
N ALA A 457 -2.56 -12.93 -25.35
CA ALA A 457 -2.70 -11.59 -25.92
C ALA A 457 -3.92 -11.48 -26.86
N ALA A 458 -4.20 -12.54 -27.65
CA ALA A 458 -5.37 -12.58 -28.53
C ALA A 458 -6.71 -12.64 -27.74
N VAL A 459 -6.77 -13.38 -26.63
CA VAL A 459 -7.94 -13.42 -25.73
C VAL A 459 -8.16 -12.07 -25.05
N ALA A 460 -7.07 -11.42 -24.60
CA ALA A 460 -7.11 -10.09 -24.01
C ALA A 460 -7.70 -9.04 -24.95
N LEU A 461 -7.22 -9.05 -26.20
CA LEU A 461 -7.69 -8.17 -27.26
C LEU A 461 -9.18 -8.43 -27.56
N LEU A 462 -9.62 -9.68 -27.57
CA LEU A 462 -11.03 -10.01 -27.78
C LEU A 462 -11.92 -9.45 -26.65
N VAL A 463 -11.47 -9.55 -25.39
CA VAL A 463 -12.19 -9.05 -24.21
C VAL A 463 -12.25 -7.52 -24.16
N THR A 464 -11.17 -6.82 -24.52
CA THR A 464 -11.16 -5.34 -24.57
C THR A 464 -11.96 -4.79 -25.75
N THR A 465 -11.91 -5.46 -26.90
CA THR A 465 -12.67 -5.04 -28.10
C THR A 465 -14.17 -5.30 -27.97
N LEU A 466 -14.58 -6.33 -27.22
CA LEU A 466 -16.00 -6.63 -26.96
C LEU A 466 -16.53 -5.98 -25.67
N GLY A 467 -15.65 -5.70 -24.70
CA GLY A 467 -16.00 -5.16 -23.38
C GLY A 467 -15.98 -3.64 -23.26
N SER A 468 -15.48 -2.92 -24.28
CA SER A 468 -15.52 -1.44 -24.36
C SER A 468 -16.92 -0.88 -24.64
N ILE A 469 -17.94 -1.73 -24.75
CA ILE A 469 -19.34 -1.31 -24.70
C ILE A 469 -19.96 -1.87 -23.41
N PRO A 470 -20.31 -1.03 -22.42
CA PRO A 470 -21.07 -1.50 -21.27
C PRO A 470 -22.34 -2.19 -21.77
N LEU A 471 -22.53 -3.48 -21.45
CA LEU A 471 -23.73 -4.24 -21.84
C LEU A 471 -25.03 -3.50 -21.46
N TYR A 472 -25.00 -2.72 -20.38
CA TYR A 472 -26.07 -1.83 -19.94
C TYR A 472 -26.35 -0.65 -20.91
N HIS A 473 -25.32 -0.10 -21.56
CA HIS A 473 -25.47 0.93 -22.60
C HIS A 473 -25.78 0.34 -23.98
N LEU A 474 -25.34 -0.89 -24.26
CA LEU A 474 -25.79 -1.62 -25.45
C LEU A 474 -27.30 -1.82 -25.39
N GLY A 475 -27.85 -2.24 -24.25
CA GLY A 475 -29.30 -2.40 -24.07
C GLY A 475 -30.10 -1.12 -24.35
N LYS A 476 -29.71 0.03 -23.78
CA LYS A 476 -30.45 1.30 -23.98
C LYS A 476 -30.24 1.89 -25.38
N THR A 477 -29.05 1.77 -25.95
CA THR A 477 -28.75 2.31 -27.30
C THR A 477 -29.36 1.43 -28.39
N LEU A 478 -29.37 0.11 -28.20
CA LEU A 478 -30.00 -0.84 -29.12
C LEU A 478 -31.53 -0.73 -29.04
N ILE A 479 -32.12 -0.59 -27.85
CA ILE A 479 -33.56 -0.33 -27.70
C ILE A 479 -33.96 1.02 -28.30
N ARG A 480 -33.12 2.06 -28.16
CA ARG A 480 -33.37 3.38 -28.78
C ARG A 480 -33.25 3.30 -30.31
N LYS A 481 -32.20 2.65 -30.83
CA LYS A 481 -32.00 2.48 -32.27
C LYS A 481 -33.04 1.57 -32.93
N VAL A 482 -33.54 0.53 -32.23
CA VAL A 482 -34.63 -0.34 -32.73
C VAL A 482 -35.98 0.40 -32.71
N LYS A 483 -36.19 1.36 -31.80
CA LYS A 483 -37.37 2.25 -31.82
C LYS A 483 -37.25 3.39 -32.85
N GLU A 484 -36.04 3.86 -33.13
CA GLU A 484 -35.75 4.88 -34.14
C GLU A 484 -35.73 4.30 -35.57
N ALA A 485 -35.37 3.02 -35.73
CA ALA A 485 -35.31 2.29 -36.99
C ALA A 485 -36.58 1.47 -37.27
N GLY A 486 -37.75 2.01 -36.89
CA GLY A 486 -39.06 1.39 -37.09
C GLY A 486 -39.23 0.71 -38.44
#